data_AF-A0A498FD17-F1
#
_entry.id   AF-A0A498FD17-F1
#
_cell.length_a   1.000
_cell.length_b   1.000
_cell.length_c   1.000
_cell.angle_alpha   90.00
_cell.angle_beta   90.00
_cell.angle_gamma   90.00
#
_symmetry.space_group_name_H-M   'P 1'
#
loop_
_entity.id
_entity.type
_entity.pdbx_description
1 polymer ?
#
loop_
_entity_poly.entity_id
_entity_poly.type
_entity_poly.pdbx_seq_one_letter_code
_entity_poly.pdbx_strand_id
1 'polypeptide(L)'
;ADSDRRRIADADARLHEAWTARLDDFCVVLKAYREAYRDAIRERGVVSHTDVAHLIDAYFEGQFEDADEDHRKRIRGRYRTRILSLIIDEAQDVSAIQHTALAHLVTPAARVFGSGDLLQSIYLWRNADPALFESAIRDGAYLGVDWDVHEHRTATT
;
A
#
# COMPACT_ATOMS: atom_id res chain seq x y z
N ALA A 1 20.28 -44.95 7.25
CA ALA A 1 20.88 -43.77 6.58
C ALA A 1 20.03 -43.28 5.42
N ASP A 2 19.96 -43.98 4.28
CA ASP A 2 19.17 -43.52 3.11
C ASP A 2 17.65 -43.66 3.32
N SER A 3 17.22 -44.75 3.96
CA SER A 3 15.82 -44.95 4.39
C SER A 3 15.36 -43.90 5.40
N ASP A 4 16.24 -43.45 6.31
CA ASP A 4 15.90 -42.43 7.31
C ASP A 4 15.77 -41.06 6.68
N ARG A 5 16.67 -40.72 5.75
CA ARG A 5 16.58 -39.48 4.97
C ARG A 5 15.29 -39.41 4.16
N ARG A 6 14.92 -40.50 3.48
CA ARG A 6 13.65 -40.57 2.73
C ARG A 6 12.45 -40.40 3.65
N ARG A 7 12.44 -41.07 4.81
CA ARG A 7 11.35 -40.93 5.79
C ARG A 7 11.21 -39.50 6.33
N ILE A 8 12.32 -38.80 6.55
CA ILE A 8 12.33 -37.39 6.98
C ILE A 8 11.80 -36.49 5.86
N ALA A 9 12.30 -36.66 4.62
CA ALA A 9 11.83 -35.89 3.47
C ALA A 9 10.33 -36.09 3.21
N ASP A 10 9.83 -37.32 3.30
CA ASP A 10 8.40 -37.61 3.14
C ASP A 10 7.57 -36.98 4.27
N ALA A 11 8.11 -36.90 5.49
CA ALA A 11 7.44 -36.25 6.61
C ALA A 11 7.39 -34.73 6.46
N ASP A 12 8.49 -34.12 6.01
CA ASP A 12 8.57 -32.69 5.70
C ASP A 12 7.60 -32.31 4.59
N ALA A 13 7.56 -33.08 3.49
CA ALA A 13 6.62 -32.88 2.39
C ALA A 13 5.16 -32.91 2.86
N ARG A 14 4.78 -33.89 3.69
CA ARG A 14 3.42 -33.97 4.26
C ARG A 14 3.09 -32.78 5.17
N LEU A 15 4.05 -32.32 5.97
CA LEU A 15 3.86 -31.14 6.83
C LEU A 15 3.68 -29.87 5.99
N HIS A 16 4.49 -29.71 4.95
CA HIS A 16 4.38 -28.61 4.01
C HIS A 16 3.01 -28.61 3.31
N GLU A 17 2.58 -29.74 2.74
CA GLU A 17 1.26 -29.88 2.10
C GLU A 17 0.12 -29.55 3.08
N ALA A 18 0.18 -30.08 4.31
CA ALA A 18 -0.83 -29.80 5.33
C ALA A 18 -0.84 -28.31 5.72
N TRP A 19 0.32 -27.67 5.83
CA TRP A 19 0.44 -26.25 6.12
C TRP A 19 -0.12 -25.39 4.98
N THR A 20 0.21 -25.69 3.72
CA THR A 20 -0.35 -25.01 2.54
C THR A 20 -1.87 -25.11 2.52
N ALA A 21 -2.44 -26.30 2.77
CA ALA A 21 -3.89 -26.47 2.83
C ALA A 21 -4.53 -25.61 3.95
N ARG A 22 -3.86 -25.42 5.09
CA ARG A 22 -4.35 -24.50 6.15
C ARG A 22 -4.24 -23.04 5.75
N LEU A 23 -3.22 -22.65 4.97
CA LEU A 23 -3.13 -21.30 4.41
C LEU A 23 -4.28 -21.04 3.44
N ASP A 24 -4.64 -22.02 2.61
CA ASP A 24 -5.79 -21.90 1.70
C ASP A 24 -7.10 -21.73 2.47
N ASP A 25 -7.32 -22.53 3.51
CA ASP A 25 -8.48 -22.39 4.41
C ASP A 25 -8.53 -20.99 5.05
N PHE A 26 -7.38 -20.48 5.51
CA PHE A 26 -7.29 -19.13 6.06
C PHE A 26 -7.61 -18.05 5.02
N CYS A 27 -7.14 -18.19 3.78
CA CYS A 27 -7.45 -17.28 2.68
C CYS A 27 -8.96 -17.24 2.38
N VAL A 28 -9.65 -18.39 2.44
CA VAL A 28 -11.10 -18.47 2.30
C VAL A 28 -11.81 -17.67 3.39
N VAL A 29 -11.44 -17.89 4.66
CA VAL A 29 -12.02 -17.16 5.79
C VAL A 29 -11.72 -15.67 5.72
N LEU A 30 -10.49 -15.29 5.38
CA LEU A 30 -10.07 -13.89 5.25
C LEU A 30 -10.85 -13.17 4.14
N LYS A 31 -11.11 -13.84 3.02
CA LYS A 31 -11.94 -13.29 1.94
C LYS A 31 -13.38 -13.05 2.42
N ALA A 32 -13.99 -14.05 3.05
CA ALA A 32 -15.35 -13.93 3.58
C ALA A 32 -15.46 -12.81 4.64
N TYR A 33 -14.46 -12.68 5.51
CA TYR A 33 -14.37 -11.58 6.49
C TYR A 33 -14.30 -10.22 5.79
N ARG A 34 -13.47 -10.06 4.75
CA ARG A 34 -13.32 -8.78 4.03
C ARG A 34 -14.62 -8.37 3.33
N GLU A 35 -15.35 -9.33 2.76
CA GLU A 35 -16.66 -9.09 2.16
C GLU A 35 -17.69 -8.65 3.23
N ALA A 36 -17.81 -9.41 4.32
CA ALA A 36 -18.72 -9.06 5.41
C ALA A 36 -18.38 -7.71 6.07
N TYR A 37 -17.09 -7.41 6.25
CA TYR A 37 -16.64 -6.11 6.76
C TYR A 37 -17.01 -4.98 5.80
N ARG A 38 -16.78 -5.15 4.49
CA ARG A 38 -17.13 -4.18 3.47
C ARG A 38 -18.64 -3.88 3.46
N ASP A 39 -19.47 -4.89 3.59
CA ASP A 39 -20.91 -4.74 3.64
C ASP A 39 -21.35 -4.02 4.92
N ALA A 40 -20.77 -4.38 6.06
CA ALA A 40 -21.06 -3.74 7.35
C ALA A 40 -20.68 -2.26 7.39
N ILE A 41 -19.52 -1.87 6.85
CA ILE A 41 -19.10 -0.45 6.81
C ILE A 41 -19.99 0.37 5.86
N ARG A 42 -20.45 -0.23 4.76
CA ARG A 42 -21.38 0.40 3.80
C ARG A 42 -22.76 0.59 4.39
N GLU A 43 -23.33 -0.44 5.01
CA GLU A 43 -24.63 -0.39 5.67
C GLU A 43 -24.67 0.70 6.75
N ARG A 44 -23.57 0.85 7.50
CA ARG A 44 -23.45 1.83 8.58
C ARG A 44 -23.02 3.22 8.10
N GLY A 45 -22.55 3.36 6.86
CA GLY A 45 -22.01 4.60 6.32
C GLY A 45 -20.77 5.13 7.07
N VAL A 46 -19.95 4.24 7.63
CA VAL A 46 -18.74 4.61 8.39
C VAL A 46 -17.50 4.03 7.72
N VAL A 47 -16.39 4.76 7.72
CA VAL A 47 -15.11 4.29 7.18
C VAL A 47 -13.98 4.75 8.09
N SER A 48 -12.97 3.90 8.27
CA SER A 48 -11.71 4.32 8.90
C SER A 48 -10.80 5.03 7.90
N HIS A 49 -9.73 5.67 8.39
CA HIS A 49 -8.71 6.28 7.52
C HIS A 49 -8.05 5.26 6.59
N THR A 50 -7.82 4.03 7.08
CA THR A 50 -7.25 2.94 6.28
C THR A 50 -8.24 2.47 5.21
N ASP A 51 -9.53 2.44 5.52
CA ASP A 51 -10.56 2.10 4.55
C ASP A 51 -10.61 3.13 3.42
N VAL A 52 -10.51 4.43 3.74
CA VAL A 52 -10.49 5.49 2.72
C VAL A 52 -9.33 5.29 1.73
N ALA A 53 -8.13 4.97 2.21
CA ALA A 53 -6.98 4.73 1.33
C ALA A 53 -7.23 3.52 0.41
N HIS A 54 -7.75 2.41 0.95
CA HIS A 54 -8.12 1.24 0.16
C HIS A 54 -9.24 1.52 -0.85
N LEU A 55 -10.25 2.31 -0.47
CA LEU A 55 -11.37 2.67 -1.35
C LEU A 55 -10.90 3.55 -2.50
N ILE A 56 -9.98 4.49 -2.25
CA ILE A 56 -9.37 5.32 -3.31
C ILE A 56 -8.61 4.45 -4.31
N ASP A 57 -7.76 3.56 -3.80
CA ASP A 57 -6.98 2.64 -4.64
C ASP A 57 -7.88 1.72 -5.47
N ALA A 58 -8.81 1.01 -4.81
CA ALA A 58 -9.79 0.14 -5.46
C ALA A 58 -10.64 0.89 -6.51
N TYR A 59 -10.96 2.18 -6.26
CA TYR A 59 -11.73 2.99 -7.19
C TYR A 59 -10.93 3.24 -8.47
N PHE A 60 -9.67 3.65 -8.33
CA PHE A 60 -8.85 3.92 -9.50
C PHE A 60 -8.42 2.66 -10.25
N GLU A 61 -8.25 1.53 -9.56
CA GLU A 61 -8.00 0.21 -10.15
C GLU A 61 -9.25 -0.42 -10.81
N GLY A 62 -10.44 0.17 -10.62
CA GLY A 62 -11.66 -0.31 -11.27
C GLY A 62 -12.24 -1.56 -10.65
N GLN A 63 -12.00 -1.76 -9.35
CA GLN A 63 -12.53 -2.88 -8.58
C GLN A 63 -13.99 -2.67 -8.13
N PHE A 64 -14.64 -1.61 -8.63
CA PHE A 64 -16.06 -1.33 -8.43
C PHE A 64 -16.79 -1.56 -9.74
N GLU A 65 -17.70 -2.54 -9.76
CA GLU A 65 -18.43 -2.97 -10.95
C GLU A 65 -19.24 -1.83 -11.60
N ASP A 66 -19.74 -0.89 -10.80
CA ASP A 66 -20.57 0.23 -11.25
C ASP A 66 -19.80 1.50 -11.64
N ALA A 67 -18.46 1.51 -11.52
CA ALA A 67 -17.67 2.72 -11.72
C ALA A 67 -17.29 2.95 -13.19
N ASP A 68 -18.00 3.87 -13.85
CA ASP A 68 -17.70 4.36 -15.19
C ASP A 68 -16.21 4.75 -15.36
N GLU A 69 -15.53 4.15 -16.33
CA GLU A 69 -14.12 4.42 -16.63
C GLU A 69 -13.88 5.88 -17.04
N ASP A 70 -14.83 6.49 -17.76
CA ASP A 70 -14.72 7.90 -18.15
C ASP A 70 -14.88 8.82 -16.95
N HIS A 71 -15.76 8.46 -16.01
CA HIS A 71 -15.84 9.12 -14.72
C HIS A 71 -14.52 9.03 -13.94
N ARG A 72 -13.93 7.84 -13.83
CA ARG A 72 -12.63 7.65 -13.15
C ARG A 72 -11.51 8.48 -13.79
N LYS A 73 -11.40 8.46 -15.13
CA LYS A 73 -10.44 9.29 -15.88
C LYS A 73 -10.66 10.78 -15.63
N ARG A 74 -11.92 11.24 -15.61
CA ARG A 74 -12.28 12.63 -15.32
C ARG A 74 -11.87 13.04 -13.91
N ILE A 75 -12.15 12.21 -12.91
CA ILE A 75 -11.77 12.47 -11.51
C ILE A 75 -10.24 12.48 -11.36
N ARG A 76 -9.55 11.48 -11.93
CA ARG A 76 -8.09 11.41 -11.93
C ARG A 76 -7.48 12.66 -12.56
N GLY A 77 -7.94 13.05 -13.76
CA GLY A 77 -7.51 14.25 -14.45
C GLY A 77 -7.73 15.52 -13.62
N ARG A 78 -8.91 15.67 -13.02
CA ARG A 78 -9.23 16.82 -12.15
C ARG A 78 -8.23 16.98 -11.01
N TYR A 79 -7.89 15.91 -10.31
CA TYR A 79 -6.94 15.99 -9.20
C TYR A 79 -5.50 16.19 -9.69
N ARG A 80 -5.07 15.48 -10.73
CA ARG A 80 -3.74 15.64 -11.32
C ARG A 80 -3.48 17.05 -11.83
N THR A 81 -4.50 17.74 -12.37
CA THR A 81 -4.38 19.15 -12.80
C THR A 81 -4.38 20.13 -11.62
N ARG A 82 -4.96 19.76 -10.48
CA ARG A 82 -5.11 20.67 -9.32
C ARG A 82 -4.00 20.51 -8.28
N ILE A 83 -3.48 19.29 -8.11
CA ILE A 83 -2.40 18.98 -7.16
C ILE A 83 -1.08 19.18 -7.91
N LEU A 84 -0.63 20.43 -7.95
CA LEU A 84 0.66 20.80 -8.54
C LEU A 84 1.81 20.70 -7.53
N SER A 85 1.48 20.77 -6.24
CA SER A 85 2.42 20.61 -5.14
C SER A 85 1.79 19.74 -4.06
N LEU A 86 2.52 18.74 -3.59
CA LEU A 86 2.15 17.86 -2.50
C LEU A 86 3.20 17.96 -1.39
N ILE A 87 2.75 18.31 -0.19
CA ILE A 87 3.59 18.41 1.00
C ILE A 87 3.18 17.27 1.94
N ILE A 88 4.14 16.46 2.34
CA ILE A 88 3.94 15.33 3.24
C ILE A 88 4.86 15.57 4.43
N ASP A 89 4.24 15.84 5.58
CA ASP A 89 4.93 15.83 6.86
C ASP A 89 4.95 14.41 7.43
N GLU A 90 5.93 14.11 8.28
CA GLU A 90 6.18 12.76 8.83
C GLU A 90 6.20 11.66 7.76
N ALA A 91 6.91 11.92 6.66
CA ALA A 91 6.94 11.07 5.47
C ALA A 91 7.44 9.65 5.76
N GLN A 92 8.24 9.45 6.82
CA GLN A 92 8.69 8.13 7.29
C GLN A 92 7.54 7.24 7.78
N ASP A 93 6.43 7.82 8.23
CA ASP A 93 5.31 7.09 8.83
C ASP A 93 4.16 6.82 7.84
N VAL A 94 4.35 7.17 6.56
CA VAL A 94 3.38 6.88 5.50
C VAL A 94 3.28 5.37 5.28
N SER A 95 2.05 4.85 5.32
CA SER A 95 1.80 3.44 4.99
C SER A 95 1.79 3.18 3.48
N ALA A 96 2.10 1.93 3.10
CA ALA A 96 2.07 1.50 1.70
C ALA A 96 0.72 1.78 1.00
N ILE A 97 -0.40 1.64 1.71
CA ILE A 97 -1.71 1.91 1.12
C ILE A 97 -1.98 3.40 0.93
N GLN A 98 -1.55 4.26 1.86
CA GLN A 98 -1.66 5.72 1.69
C GLN A 98 -0.80 6.17 0.50
N HIS A 99 0.42 5.66 0.41
CA HIS A 99 1.31 5.92 -0.70
C HIS A 99 0.69 5.51 -2.05
N THR A 100 0.12 4.30 -2.12
CA THR A 100 -0.55 3.79 -3.34
C THR A 100 -1.77 4.64 -3.70
N ALA A 101 -2.61 4.97 -2.71
CA ALA A 101 -3.78 5.83 -2.92
C ALA A 101 -3.40 7.22 -3.47
N LEU A 102 -2.34 7.83 -2.94
CA LEU A 102 -1.83 9.13 -3.38
C LEU A 102 -1.17 9.06 -4.78
N ALA A 103 -0.51 7.95 -5.13
CA ALA A 103 0.14 7.76 -6.43
C ALA A 103 -0.83 7.94 -7.62
N HIS A 104 -2.11 7.57 -7.45
CA HIS A 104 -3.14 7.82 -8.47
C HIS A 104 -3.31 9.30 -8.82
N LEU A 105 -3.05 10.18 -7.86
CA LEU A 105 -3.31 11.62 -7.92
C LEU A 105 -2.08 12.45 -8.32
N VAL A 106 -0.89 11.86 -8.22
CA VAL A 106 0.39 12.53 -8.51
C VAL A 106 0.83 12.24 -9.94
N THR A 107 1.54 13.21 -10.54
CA THR A 107 2.16 13.06 -11.86
C THR A 107 3.58 13.62 -11.81
N PRO A 108 4.45 13.28 -12.78
CA PRO A 108 5.79 13.88 -12.87
C PRO A 108 5.80 15.41 -13.02
N ALA A 109 4.66 16.02 -13.39
CA ALA A 109 4.55 17.49 -13.47
C ALA A 109 4.29 18.15 -12.11
N ALA A 110 3.95 17.38 -11.07
CA ALA A 110 3.77 17.89 -9.71
C ALA A 110 5.13 18.08 -9.03
N ARG A 111 5.13 18.77 -7.88
CA ARG A 111 6.28 18.85 -6.96
C ARG A 111 5.92 18.15 -5.67
N VAL A 112 6.74 17.23 -5.21
CA VAL A 112 6.55 16.55 -3.93
C VAL A 112 7.61 17.02 -2.95
N PHE A 113 7.19 17.44 -1.77
CA PHE A 113 8.06 17.78 -0.66
C PHE A 113 7.71 16.86 0.51
N GLY A 114 8.62 15.97 0.87
CA GLY A 114 8.52 15.11 2.04
C GLY A 114 9.43 15.64 3.15
N SER A 115 8.90 15.83 4.35
CA SER A 115 9.68 16.10 5.56
C SER A 115 9.49 14.94 6.53
N GLY A 116 10.55 14.56 7.24
CA GLY A 116 10.53 13.42 8.14
C GLY A 116 11.90 13.04 8.64
N ASP A 117 11.93 12.10 9.59
CA ASP A 117 13.15 11.54 10.17
C ASP A 117 13.00 10.01 10.30
N LEU A 118 13.80 9.25 9.54
CA LEU A 118 13.77 7.79 9.57
C LEU A 118 14.08 7.21 10.97
N LEU A 119 14.85 7.93 11.80
CA LEU A 119 15.14 7.51 13.17
C LEU A 119 13.92 7.67 14.11
N GLN A 120 12.92 8.43 13.69
CA GLN A 120 11.69 8.67 14.45
C GLN A 120 10.51 7.83 13.96
N SER A 121 10.71 6.96 12.96
CA SER A 121 9.70 6.00 12.52
C SER A 121 9.41 4.97 13.63
N ILE A 122 8.33 5.20 14.38
CA ILE A 122 7.87 4.31 15.46
C ILE A 122 6.51 3.65 15.17
N TYR A 123 5.93 3.87 13.98
CA TYR A 123 4.59 3.39 13.61
C TYR A 123 4.55 2.16 12.69
N LEU A 124 5.64 1.38 12.61
CA LEU A 124 5.67 0.10 11.88
C LEU A 124 4.50 -0.83 12.27
N TRP A 125 4.13 -0.87 13.55
CA TRP A 125 2.99 -1.67 14.04
C TRP A 125 1.62 -1.22 13.50
N ARG A 126 1.53 0.01 12.97
CA ARG A 126 0.36 0.55 12.24
C ARG A 126 0.50 0.46 10.73
N ASN A 127 1.45 -0.34 10.24
CA ASN A 127 1.74 -0.52 8.82
C ASN A 127 2.33 0.74 8.13
N ALA A 128 3.03 1.60 8.89
CA ALA A 128 3.96 2.56 8.28
C ALA A 128 5.06 1.79 7.52
N ASP A 129 5.50 2.34 6.40
CA ASP A 129 6.56 1.75 5.58
C ASP A 129 7.69 2.77 5.32
N PRO A 130 8.69 2.82 6.21
CA PRO A 130 9.81 3.75 6.10
C PRO A 130 10.66 3.52 4.86
N ALA A 131 10.62 2.32 4.27
CA ALA A 131 11.37 2.02 3.05
C ALA A 131 10.90 2.86 1.86
N LEU A 132 9.63 3.31 1.86
CA LEU A 132 9.12 4.25 0.87
C LEU A 132 9.82 5.60 0.96
N PHE A 133 10.00 6.12 2.19
CA PHE A 133 10.71 7.37 2.41
C PHE A 133 12.21 7.22 2.16
N GLU A 134 12.80 6.08 2.52
CA GLU A 134 14.19 5.75 2.18
C GLU A 134 14.43 5.72 0.66
N SER A 135 13.54 5.09 -0.12
CA SER A 135 13.62 5.05 -1.58
C SER A 135 13.46 6.44 -2.21
N ALA A 136 12.60 7.29 -1.66
CA ALA A 136 12.48 8.68 -2.08
C ALA A 136 13.79 9.45 -1.89
N ILE A 137 14.48 9.25 -0.76
CA ILE A 137 15.74 9.91 -0.44
C ILE A 137 16.89 9.39 -1.32
N ARG A 138 16.99 8.07 -1.48
CA ARG A 138 18.13 7.41 -2.12
C ARG A 138 18.04 7.42 -3.65
N ASP A 139 16.86 7.08 -4.16
CA ASP A 139 16.66 6.75 -5.57
C ASP A 139 15.78 7.79 -6.29
N GLY A 140 15.14 8.70 -5.53
CA GLY A 140 14.12 9.59 -6.09
C GLY A 140 12.87 8.83 -6.55
N ALA A 141 12.64 7.59 -6.12
CA ALA A 141 11.45 6.83 -6.47
C ALA A 141 10.38 7.00 -5.37
N TYR A 142 9.29 7.70 -5.70
CA TYR A 142 8.21 7.97 -4.73
C TYR A 142 6.88 8.26 -5.40
N LEU A 143 5.78 7.80 -4.78
CA LEU A 143 4.40 7.92 -5.25
C LEU A 143 4.20 7.40 -6.69
N GLY A 144 4.92 6.32 -7.04
CA GLY A 144 4.86 5.68 -8.36
C GLY A 144 5.52 6.50 -9.47
N VAL A 145 6.38 7.46 -9.12
CA VAL A 145 7.14 8.30 -10.04
C VAL A 145 8.62 8.18 -9.71
N ASP A 146 9.44 7.97 -10.74
CA ASP A 146 10.89 8.16 -10.66
C ASP A 146 11.19 9.64 -10.93
N TRP A 147 11.59 10.36 -9.89
CA TRP A 147 11.80 11.81 -9.92
C TRP A 147 13.19 12.15 -10.47
N ASP A 148 13.24 12.57 -11.74
CA ASP A 148 14.47 13.02 -12.42
C ASP A 148 15.22 14.09 -11.59
N VAL A 149 14.46 15.02 -11.00
CA VAL A 149 14.97 16.04 -10.08
C VAL A 149 14.55 15.65 -8.67
N HIS A 150 15.46 15.05 -7.92
CA HIS A 150 15.31 14.78 -6.49
C HIS A 150 16.48 15.40 -5.71
N GLU A 151 16.16 16.11 -4.63
CA GLU A 151 17.15 16.63 -3.70
C GLU A 151 16.78 16.17 -2.30
N HIS A 152 17.73 15.58 -1.58
CA HIS A 152 17.63 15.31 -0.16
C HIS A 152 18.53 16.27 0.60
N ARG A 153 17.97 16.93 1.62
CA ARG A 153 18.71 17.83 2.49
C ARG A 153 18.42 17.45 3.94
N THR A 154 19.47 17.27 4.71
CA THR A 154 19.37 17.11 6.16
C THR A 154 19.56 18.48 6.80
N ALA A 155 18.71 18.82 7.78
CA ALA A 155 18.94 20.00 8.60
C ALA A 155 20.33 19.86 9.26
N THR A 156 21.21 20.84 9.03
CA THR A 156 22.49 20.90 9.73
C THR A 156 22.22 21.54 11.08
N THR A 157 22.50 20.80 12.16
CA THR A 157 22.40 21.29 13.54
C THR A 157 23.54 22.24 13.89
#